data_AF-A0A075HCM0-F1
#
_entry.id   AF-A0A075HCM0-F1
#
_cell.length_a   1.000
_cell.length_b   1.000
_cell.length_c   1.000
_cell.angle_alpha   90.00
_cell.angle_beta   90.00
_cell.angle_gamma   90.00
#
_symmetry.space_group_name_H-M   'P 1'
#
loop_
_entity.id
_entity.type
_entity.pdbx_description
1 polymer ?
#
loop_
_entity_poly.entity_id
_entity_poly.type
_entity_poly.pdbx_seq_one_letter_code
_entity_poly.pdbx_strand_id
1 'polypeptide(L)'
;MLPDKCSIREGDKDCVDPPAYVITVVSNNDEFMLGITCEKHKSSVLSKIKSLQSDGKIPNGTIKFENLKSVQTDCIRGDPDDLIQL
;
A
#
# COMPACT_ATOMS: atom_id res chain seq x y z
N MET A 1 -1.20 -8.38 8.90
CA MET A 1 -1.72 -8.99 7.66
C MET A 1 -2.13 -7.88 6.71
N LEU A 2 -1.88 -8.04 5.41
CA LEU A 2 -2.39 -7.13 4.38
C LEU A 2 -3.88 -7.41 4.16
N PRO A 3 -4.69 -6.41 3.81
CA PRO A 3 -6.11 -6.64 3.54
C PRO A 3 -6.28 -7.48 2.28
N ASP A 4 -7.27 -8.37 2.29
CA ASP A 4 -7.60 -9.24 1.16
C ASP A 4 -8.23 -8.51 -0.03
N LYS A 5 -8.65 -7.26 0.19
CA LYS A 5 -9.37 -6.44 -0.80
C LYS A 5 -8.74 -5.06 -0.92
N CYS A 6 -8.76 -4.52 -2.13
CA CYS A 6 -8.33 -3.17 -2.40
C CYS A 6 -9.22 -2.15 -1.68
N SER A 7 -8.60 -1.12 -1.12
CA SER A 7 -9.25 -0.09 -0.28
C SER A 7 -10.08 0.94 -1.07
N ILE A 8 -10.47 0.64 -2.31
CA ILE A 8 -11.11 1.60 -3.23
C ILE A 8 -12.57 1.22 -3.46
N ARG A 9 -13.43 2.23 -3.47
CA ARG A 9 -14.85 2.11 -3.81
C ARG A 9 -15.13 2.69 -5.19
N GLU A 10 -15.87 1.95 -6.00
CA GLU A 10 -16.42 2.41 -7.27
C GLU A 10 -17.94 2.64 -7.09
N GLY A 11 -18.32 3.90 -6.89
CA GLY A 11 -19.69 4.23 -6.45
C GLY A 11 -19.95 3.67 -5.06
N ASP A 12 -21.03 2.90 -4.91
CA ASP A 12 -21.39 2.26 -3.63
C ASP A 12 -20.72 0.91 -3.38
N LYS A 13 -20.01 0.35 -4.36
CA LYS A 13 -19.43 -1.00 -4.28
C LYS A 13 -17.95 -0.96 -3.90
N ASP A 14 -17.59 -1.75 -2.89
CA ASP A 14 -16.20 -2.01 -2.55
C ASP A 14 -15.52 -2.85 -3.63
N CYS A 15 -14.27 -2.52 -3.93
CA CYS A 15 -13.44 -3.38 -4.75
C CYS A 15 -13.24 -4.73 -4.07
N VAL A 16 -13.35 -5.81 -4.85
CA VAL A 16 -13.13 -7.18 -4.38
C VAL A 16 -11.77 -7.73 -4.81
N ASP A 17 -11.04 -7.00 -5.65
CA ASP A 17 -9.74 -7.42 -6.14
C ASP A 17 -8.69 -7.27 -5.03
N PRO A 18 -7.77 -8.23 -4.88
CA PRO A 18 -6.69 -8.12 -3.92
C PRO A 18 -5.72 -6.98 -4.31
N PRO A 19 -5.08 -6.33 -3.32
CA PRO A 19 -4.06 -5.33 -3.59
C PRO A 19 -2.82 -5.97 -4.23
N ALA A 20 -2.30 -5.32 -5.27
CA ALA A 20 -1.16 -5.79 -6.06
C ALA A 20 0.05 -4.84 -5.99
N TYR A 21 -0.16 -3.59 -5.55
CA TYR A 21 0.88 -2.56 -5.51
C TYR A 21 0.90 -1.82 -4.18
N VAL A 22 2.10 -1.54 -3.69
CA VAL A 22 2.36 -0.48 -2.71
C VAL A 22 2.59 0.82 -3.46
N ILE A 23 2.04 1.90 -2.93
CA ILE A 23 2.16 3.23 -3.49
C ILE A 23 3.02 4.06 -2.55
N THR A 24 4.12 4.59 -3.09
CA THR A 24 5.00 5.49 -2.37
C THR A 24 5.15 6.80 -3.14
N VAL A 25 5.48 7.88 -2.41
CA VAL A 25 5.92 9.14 -2.99
C VAL A 25 7.32 9.42 -2.49
N VAL A 26 8.24 9.62 -3.44
CA VAL A 26 9.60 10.05 -3.15
C VAL A 26 9.70 11.56 -3.27
N SER A 27 10.06 12.23 -2.19
CA SER A 27 10.21 13.69 -2.13
C SER A 27 11.38 14.04 -1.21
N ASN A 28 12.27 14.93 -1.66
CA ASN A 28 13.42 15.43 -0.87
C ASN A 28 14.29 14.33 -0.24
N ASN A 29 14.58 13.25 -0.98
CA ASN A 29 15.30 12.04 -0.52
C ASN A 29 14.56 11.17 0.51
N ASP A 30 13.34 11.53 0.91
CA ASP A 30 12.47 10.69 1.73
C ASP A 30 11.47 9.92 0.86
N GLU A 31 11.03 8.75 1.33
CA GLU A 31 10.01 7.93 0.69
C GLU A 31 8.83 7.69 1.66
N PHE A 32 7.65 8.12 1.23
CA PHE A 32 6.44 8.08 2.04
C PHE A 32 5.47 7.04 1.46
N MET A 33 5.13 6.02 2.23
CA MET A 33 4.08 5.07 1.86
C MET A 33 2.71 5.76 2.00
N LEU A 34 1.94 5.79 0.91
CA LEU A 34 0.59 6.36 0.88
C LEU A 34 -0.49 5.30 1.07
N GLY A 35 -0.27 4.09 0.56
CA GLY A 35 -1.26 3.02 0.63
C GLY A 35 -0.99 1.91 -0.37
N ILE A 36 -2.03 1.13 -0.65
CA ILE A 36 -1.99 -0.03 -1.55
C ILE A 36 -3.17 -0.01 -2.51
N THR A 37 -2.99 -0.57 -3.72
CA THR A 37 -4.05 -0.65 -4.74
C THR A 37 -4.00 -1.96 -5.52
N CYS A 38 -5.11 -2.37 -6.10
CA CYS A 38 -5.13 -3.39 -7.15
C CYS A 38 -4.71 -2.79 -8.50
N GLU A 39 -4.45 -3.65 -9.48
CA GLU A 39 -4.06 -3.24 -10.84
C GLU A 39 -5.16 -2.43 -11.53
N LYS A 40 -6.43 -2.81 -11.35
CA LYS A 40 -7.58 -2.15 -11.97
C LYS A 40 -7.67 -0.65 -11.62
N HIS A 41 -7.32 -0.28 -10.39
CA HIS A 41 -7.46 1.09 -9.90
C HIS A 41 -6.18 1.92 -9.93
N LYS A 42 -5.07 1.36 -10.41
CA LYS A 42 -3.77 2.03 -10.48
C LYS A 42 -3.83 3.41 -11.15
N SER A 43 -4.51 3.52 -12.29
CA SER A 43 -4.64 4.78 -13.04
C SER A 43 -5.48 5.83 -12.30
N SER A 44 -6.58 5.42 -11.68
CA SER A 44 -7.45 6.28 -10.87
C SER A 44 -6.72 6.81 -9.64
N VAL A 45 -5.98 5.94 -8.95
CA VAL A 45 -5.18 6.30 -7.78
C VAL A 45 -4.05 7.25 -8.16
N LEU A 46 -3.32 6.96 -9.25
CA LEU A 46 -2.28 7.86 -9.77
C LEU A 46 -2.85 9.27 -10.02
N SER A 47 -4.01 9.35 -10.67
CA SER A 47 -4.68 10.62 -10.97
C SER A 47 -5.08 11.36 -9.69
N LYS A 48 -5.60 10.62 -8.70
CA LYS A 48 -5.97 11.18 -7.39
C LYS A 48 -4.76 11.72 -6.63
N ILE A 49 -3.65 10.98 -6.60
CA ILE A 49 -2.44 11.41 -5.90
C ILE A 49 -1.84 12.65 -6.58
N LYS A 50 -1.81 12.69 -7.90
CA LYS A 50 -1.39 13.90 -8.64
C LYS A 50 -2.23 15.12 -8.27
N SER A 51 -3.55 14.97 -8.21
CA SER A 51 -4.44 16.05 -7.76
C SER A 51 -4.13 16.48 -6.32
N LEU A 52 -3.87 15.53 -5.41
CA LEU A 52 -3.53 15.84 -4.02
C LEU A 52 -2.16 16.52 -3.87
N GLN A 53 -1.19 16.20 -4.73
CA GLN A 53 0.09 16.92 -4.80
C GLN A 53 -0.10 18.34 -5.33
N SER A 54 -0.94 18.53 -6.35
CA SER A 54 -1.30 19.87 -6.86
C SER A 54 -2.03 20.72 -5.82
N ASP A 55 -2.89 20.09 -5.01
CA ASP A 55 -3.59 20.74 -3.89
C ASP A 55 -2.69 21.00 -2.67
N GLY A 56 -1.44 20.53 -2.67
CA GLY A 56 -0.50 20.66 -1.55
C GLY A 56 -0.85 19.81 -0.33
N LYS A 57 -1.74 18.82 -0.46
CA LYS A 57 -2.14 17.92 0.65
C LYS A 57 -1.17 16.76 0.87
N ILE A 58 -0.38 16.43 -0.16
CA ILE A 58 0.67 15.39 -0.13
C ILE A 58 1.96 16.03 -0.65
N PRO A 59 3.14 15.68 -0.13
CA PRO A 59 4.42 16.18 -0.65
C PRO A 59 4.55 15.97 -2.16
N ASN A 60 5.02 17.01 -2.83
CA ASN A 60 5.24 16.95 -4.27
C ASN A 60 6.50 16.12 -4.55
N GLY A 61 6.39 15.15 -5.44
CA GLY A 61 7.40 14.10 -5.58
C GLY A 61 7.03 13.03 -6.60
N THR A 62 7.94 12.10 -6.84
CA THR A 62 7.73 11.02 -7.80
C THR A 62 6.88 9.92 -7.17
N ILE A 63 5.74 9.62 -7.79
CA ILE A 63 4.85 8.52 -7.39
C ILE A 63 5.42 7.22 -7.93
N LYS A 64 5.65 6.24 -7.06
CA LYS A 64 6.07 4.89 -7.43
C LYS A 64 4.98 3.87 -7.09
N PHE A 65 4.90 2.84 -7.93
CA PHE A 65 4.08 1.66 -7.71
C PHE A 65 5.00 0.45 -7.69
N GLU A 66 5.09 -0.21 -6.55
CA GLU A 66 5.92 -1.40 -6.36
C GLU A 66 5.05 -2.63 -6.17
N ASN A 67 5.40 -3.73 -6.83
CA ASN A 67 4.66 -4.98 -6.68
C ASN A 67 4.70 -5.46 -5.23
N LEU A 68 3.52 -5.75 -4.72
CA LEU A 68 3.34 -6.23 -3.36
C LEU A 68 3.82 -7.68 -3.27
N LYS A 69 4.80 -7.93 -2.40
CA LYS A 69 5.28 -9.28 -2.07
C LYS A 69 4.81 -9.60 -0.66
N SER A 70 3.86 -10.51 -0.53
CA SER A 70 3.41 -10.98 0.78
C SER A 70 4.49 -11.86 1.41
N VAL A 71 4.96 -11.46 2.59
CA VAL A 71 5.76 -12.32 3.46
C VAL A 71 4.90 -12.57 4.70
N GLN A 72 4.61 -13.84 4.96
CA GLN A 72 3.95 -14.26 6.18
C GLN A 72 5.02 -14.68 7.17
N THR A 73 5.10 -13.98 8.29
CA THR A 73 5.89 -14.40 9.44
C THR A 73 4.91 -14.86 10.52
N ASP A 74 5.21 -15.96 11.19
CA ASP A 74 4.49 -16.31 12.40
C ASP A 74 4.76 -15.23 13.45
N CYS A 75 3.69 -14.58 13.92
CA CYS A 75 3.78 -13.63 15.02
C CYS A 75 4.00 -14.41 16.32
N ILE A 76 5.25 -14.75 16.62
CA ILE A 76 5.65 -15.36 17.89
C ILE A 76 5.60 -14.32 19.01
N ARG A 77 5.14 -14.70 20.21
CA ARG A 77 5.05 -13.79 21.36
C ARG A 77 6.37 -13.69 22.11
N GLY A 78 7.31 -14.59 21.83
CA GLY A 78 8.59 -14.66 22.51
C GLY A 78 8.51 -15.38 23.86
N ASP A 79 7.44 -16.16 24.09
CA ASP A 79 7.40 -17.11 25.20
C ASP A 79 8.46 -18.19 24.97
N PRO A 80 9.06 -18.77 26.03
CA PRO A 80 10.11 -19.78 25.89
C PRO A 80 9.67 -21.03 25.10
N ASP A 81 8.36 -21.33 25.06
CA ASP A 81 7.75 -22.36 24.21
C ASP A 81 7.65 -21.98 22.72
N ASP A 82 7.75 -20.69 22.37
CA ASP A 82 7.76 -20.20 20.97
C ASP A 82 9.16 -20.19 20.35
N LEU A 83 10.22 -20.45 21.13
CA LEU A 83 11.60 -20.41 20.66
C LEU A 83 11.98 -21.74 19.99
N ILE A 84 12.48 -21.63 18.75
CA ILE A 84 13.08 -22.77 18.05
C ILE A 84 14.39 -23.14 18.76
N GLN A 85 14.47 -24.33 19.36
CA GLN A 85 15.73 -24.90 19.83
C GLN A 85 16.51 -25.46 18.63
N LEU A 86 17.75 -24.97 18.47
CA LEU A 86 18.73 -25.46 17.48
C LEU A 86 19.53 -26.63 18.03
#